data_AF-A0A126V3X4-F1
#
_entry.id   AF-A0A126V3X4-F1
#
_cell.length_a   1.000
_cell.length_b   1.000
_cell.length_c   1.000
_cell.angle_alpha   90.00
_cell.angle_beta   90.00
_cell.angle_gamma   90.00
#
_symmetry.space_group_name_H-M   'P 1'
#
loop_
_entity.id
_entity.type
_entity.pdbx_description
1 polymer ?
#
loop_
_entity_poly.entity_id
_entity_poly.type
_entity_poly.pdbx_seq_one_letter_code
_entity_poly.pdbx_strand_id
1 'polypeptide(L)'
;MLELVALRRQEGEPRLFPELERGKTKETYSELFTKEFTKYRQKNNVYWRGLDFHALRTTVHHQLMDNGVPGYAKRRLLGHEALDEGEKSYAQHGISISTLFTAVCGLSYDLSGIRSPFEGQQLNELENVVSVNGLRVIK
;
A
#
# COMPACT_ATOMS: atom_id res chain seq x y z
N MET A 1 8.24 -1.15 0.54
CA MET A 1 7.24 -2.15 1.01
C MET A 1 7.73 -3.57 0.79
N LEU A 2 8.31 -3.90 -0.38
CA LEU A 2 8.93 -5.21 -0.59
C LEU A 2 10.14 -5.42 0.33
N GLU A 3 10.85 -4.37 0.71
CA GLU A 3 11.96 -4.45 1.66
C GLU A 3 11.47 -4.90 3.05
N LEU A 4 10.36 -4.33 3.54
CA LEU A 4 9.74 -4.77 4.80
C LEU A 4 9.33 -6.24 4.73
N VAL A 5 8.74 -6.69 3.62
CA VAL A 5 8.38 -8.09 3.42
C VAL A 5 9.62 -8.98 3.49
N ALA A 6 10.71 -8.60 2.82
CA ALA A 6 11.96 -9.35 2.83
C ALA A 6 12.57 -9.42 4.24
N LEU A 7 12.60 -8.30 4.96
CA LEU A 7 13.04 -8.23 6.36
C LEU A 7 12.25 -9.18 7.25
N ARG A 8 10.91 -9.12 7.20
CA ARG A 8 10.04 -10.01 8.01
C ARG A 8 10.24 -11.48 7.67
N ARG A 9 10.42 -11.81 6.40
CA ARG A 9 10.74 -13.19 5.98
C ARG A 9 12.07 -13.68 6.55
N GLN A 10 13.11 -12.84 6.58
CA GLN A 10 14.40 -13.18 7.18
C GLN A 10 14.28 -13.41 8.69
N GLU A 11 13.43 -12.61 9.36
CA GLU A 11 13.12 -12.75 10.79
C GLU A 11 12.23 -13.95 11.12
N GLY A 12 11.68 -14.64 10.10
CA GLY A 12 10.67 -15.69 10.30
C GLY A 12 9.33 -15.16 10.82
N GLU A 13 9.09 -13.85 10.73
CA GLU A 13 7.86 -13.21 11.20
C GLU A 13 6.77 -13.27 10.11
N PRO A 14 5.61 -13.89 10.39
CA PRO A 14 4.53 -14.02 9.42
C PRO A 14 3.75 -12.71 9.15
N ARG A 15 3.80 -11.71 10.05
CA ARG A 15 3.06 -10.44 9.92
C ARG A 15 3.97 -9.28 9.51
N LEU A 16 3.44 -8.34 8.73
CA LEU A 16 4.18 -7.10 8.40
C LEU A 16 4.44 -6.22 9.62
N PHE A 17 3.44 -6.15 10.51
CA PHE A 17 3.43 -5.32 11.72
C PHE A 17 3.17 -6.22 12.95
N PRO A 18 4.17 -6.99 13.41
CA PRO A 18 4.04 -7.88 14.57
C PRO A 18 3.68 -7.14 15.86
N GLU A 19 4.15 -5.90 16.00
CA GLU A 19 3.89 -5.00 17.13
C GLU A 19 2.44 -4.50 17.19
N LEU A 20 1.65 -4.67 16.12
CA LEU A 20 0.25 -4.28 16.13
C LEU A 20 -0.55 -5.25 17.00
N GLU A 21 -1.04 -4.73 18.13
CA GLU A 21 -1.91 -5.45 19.05
C GLU A 21 -3.39 -5.36 18.63
N ARG A 22 -4.23 -6.21 19.21
CA ARG A 22 -5.68 -6.11 19.06
C ARG A 22 -6.23 -5.04 20.00
N GLY A 23 -7.23 -4.29 19.54
CA GLY A 23 -7.94 -3.34 20.40
C GLY A 23 -8.68 -4.05 21.53
N LYS A 24 -8.82 -3.39 22.69
CA LYS A 24 -9.48 -3.98 23.86
C LYS A 24 -10.99 -4.07 23.73
N THR A 25 -11.60 -3.31 22.82
CA THR A 25 -13.06 -3.21 22.70
C THR A 25 -13.60 -4.13 21.62
N LYS A 26 -13.03 -4.09 20.42
CA LYS A 26 -13.48 -4.92 19.28
C LYS A 26 -12.60 -6.14 19.07
N GLU A 27 -11.48 -6.26 19.78
CA GLU A 27 -10.51 -7.36 19.64
C GLU A 27 -9.98 -7.51 18.21
N THR A 28 -9.97 -6.41 17.44
CA THR A 28 -9.47 -6.36 16.06
C THR A 28 -8.19 -5.53 15.98
N TYR A 29 -7.31 -5.87 15.04
CA TYR A 29 -6.14 -5.05 14.72
C TYR A 29 -6.52 -3.70 14.11
N SER A 30 -7.61 -3.66 13.33
CA SER A 30 -8.09 -2.46 12.64
C SER A 30 -8.49 -1.34 13.60
N GLU A 31 -8.92 -1.68 14.82
CA GLU A 31 -9.25 -0.70 15.85
C GLU A 31 -8.04 0.15 16.23
N LEU A 32 -6.94 -0.49 16.64
CA LEU A 32 -5.72 0.22 17.02
C LEU A 32 -5.09 0.91 15.82
N PHE A 33 -5.10 0.26 14.65
CA PHE A 33 -4.57 0.86 13.43
C PHE A 33 -5.26 2.18 13.08
N THR A 34 -6.61 2.22 13.12
CA THR A 34 -7.38 3.45 12.85
C THR A 34 -7.11 4.55 13.89
N LYS A 35 -6.93 4.17 15.16
CA LYS A 35 -6.61 5.09 16.25
C LYS A 35 -5.22 5.70 16.07
N GLU A 36 -4.20 4.87 15.83
CA GLU A 36 -2.83 5.32 15.60
C GLU A 36 -2.73 6.18 14.33
N PHE A 37 -3.43 5.80 13.26
CA PHE A 37 -3.52 6.63 12.05
C PHE A 37 -4.14 8.01 12.34
N THR A 38 -5.18 8.07 13.17
CA THR A 38 -5.80 9.34 13.56
C THR A 38 -4.85 10.20 14.40
N LYS A 39 -4.19 9.60 15.40
CA LYS A 39 -3.16 10.29 16.21
C LYS A 39 -2.02 10.81 15.34
N TYR A 40 -1.53 10.01 14.40
CA TYR A 40 -0.49 10.40 13.45
C TYR A 40 -0.89 11.65 12.67
N ARG A 41 -2.11 11.67 12.11
CA ARG A 41 -2.59 12.83 11.35
C ARG A 41 -2.74 14.08 12.22
N GLN A 42 -3.22 13.94 13.45
CA GLN A 42 -3.33 15.05 14.41
C GLN A 42 -1.95 15.61 14.75
N LYS A 43 -1.00 14.73 15.10
CA LYS A 43 0.38 15.11 15.45
C LYS A 43 1.09 15.87 14.33
N ASN A 44 0.82 15.52 13.08
CA ASN A 44 1.46 16.11 11.90
C ASN A 44 0.62 17.24 11.26
N ASN A 45 -0.44 17.72 11.92
CA ASN A 45 -1.32 18.78 11.40
C ASN A 45 -1.95 18.50 10.03
N VAL A 46 -2.20 17.22 9.72
CA VAL A 46 -2.87 16.74 8.48
C VAL A 46 -4.19 16.05 8.80
N TYR A 47 -4.87 16.51 9.86
CA TYR A 47 -6.14 15.96 10.31
C TYR A 47 -7.30 16.84 9.85
N TRP A 48 -8.22 16.23 9.10
CA TRP A 48 -9.53 16.80 8.80
C TRP A 48 -10.61 16.01 9.52
N ARG A 49 -11.47 16.72 10.25
CA ARG A 49 -12.58 16.12 10.99
C ARG A 49 -13.51 15.36 10.04
N GLY A 50 -13.87 14.15 10.40
CA GLY A 50 -14.76 13.28 9.60
C GLY A 50 -14.04 12.44 8.55
N LEU A 51 -12.77 12.71 8.24
CA LEU A 51 -11.96 11.78 7.43
C LEU A 51 -11.30 10.75 8.34
N ASP A 52 -11.51 9.48 8.06
CA ASP A 52 -10.85 8.35 8.71
C ASP A 52 -9.91 7.63 7.74
N PHE A 53 -9.46 6.42 8.10
CA PHE A 53 -8.61 5.64 7.21
C PHE A 53 -9.33 5.22 5.91
N HIS A 54 -10.67 5.10 5.92
CA HIS A 54 -11.45 4.74 4.74
C HIS A 54 -11.39 5.83 3.66
N ALA A 55 -11.19 7.10 4.02
CA ALA A 55 -11.04 8.19 3.07
C ALA A 55 -9.90 7.97 2.04
N LEU A 56 -8.84 7.22 2.42
CA LEU A 56 -7.77 6.85 1.48
C LEU A 56 -8.30 5.94 0.37
N ARG A 57 -9.15 4.97 0.72
CA ARG A 57 -9.79 4.07 -0.25
C ARG A 57 -10.70 4.85 -1.20
N THR A 58 -11.45 5.81 -0.69
CA THR A 58 -12.28 6.72 -1.53
C THR A 58 -11.41 7.51 -2.50
N THR A 59 -10.26 8.00 -2.06
CA THR A 59 -9.31 8.74 -2.91
C THR A 59 -8.79 7.87 -4.06
N VAL A 60 -8.37 6.63 -3.76
CA VAL A 60 -7.98 5.65 -4.78
C VAL A 60 -9.14 5.39 -5.75
N HIS A 61 -10.36 5.22 -5.24
CA HIS A 61 -11.53 4.96 -6.07
C HIS A 61 -11.81 6.11 -7.06
N HIS A 62 -11.77 7.36 -6.60
CA HIS A 62 -11.95 8.53 -7.46
C HIS A 62 -10.87 8.62 -8.54
N GLN A 63 -9.59 8.44 -8.19
CA GLN A 63 -8.54 8.47 -9.21
C GLN A 63 -8.67 7.35 -10.24
N LEU A 64 -9.09 6.15 -9.84
CA LEU A 64 -9.39 5.09 -10.80
C LEU A 64 -10.57 5.46 -11.72
N MET A 65 -11.54 6.25 -11.23
CA MET A 65 -12.62 6.78 -12.07
C MET A 65 -12.10 7.82 -13.06
N ASP A 66 -11.32 8.78 -12.60
CA ASP A 66 -10.76 9.85 -13.43
C ASP A 66 -9.84 9.29 -14.53
N ASN A 67 -9.12 8.20 -14.22
CA ASN A 67 -8.29 7.47 -15.18
C ASN A 67 -9.09 6.55 -16.13
N GLY A 68 -10.43 6.55 -16.06
CA GLY A 68 -11.28 5.76 -16.95
C GLY A 68 -11.18 4.25 -16.72
N VAL A 69 -10.74 3.80 -15.53
CA VAL A 69 -10.59 2.36 -15.25
C VAL A 69 -11.98 1.69 -15.24
N PRO A 70 -12.17 0.57 -15.97
CA PRO A 70 -13.46 -0.13 -16.03
C PRO A 70 -14.00 -0.55 -14.66
N GLY A 71 -15.33 -0.52 -14.51
CA GLY A 71 -16.02 -0.80 -13.25
C GLY A 71 -15.64 -2.13 -12.60
N TYR A 72 -15.56 -3.21 -13.39
CA TYR A 72 -15.21 -4.54 -12.91
C TYR A 72 -13.77 -4.60 -12.36
N ALA A 73 -12.82 -3.90 -13.00
CA ALA A 73 -11.43 -3.79 -12.56
C ALA A 73 -11.29 -2.98 -11.26
N LYS A 74 -11.99 -1.84 -11.16
CA LYS A 74 -12.03 -1.03 -9.92
C LYS A 74 -12.55 -1.83 -8.75
N ARG A 75 -13.67 -2.53 -8.94
CA ARG A 75 -14.28 -3.36 -7.89
C ARG A 75 -13.36 -4.50 -7.47
N ARG A 76 -12.68 -5.15 -8.43
CA ARG A 76 -11.70 -6.17 -8.10
C ARG A 76 -10.50 -5.65 -7.31
N LEU A 77 -9.97 -4.47 -7.66
CA LEU A 77 -8.87 -3.80 -6.93
C LEU A 77 -9.27 -3.42 -5.51
N LEU A 78 -10.51 -2.95 -5.34
CA LEU A 78 -11.03 -2.57 -4.04
C LEU A 78 -11.50 -3.82 -3.24
N GLY A 79 -11.78 -4.95 -3.89
CA GLY A 79 -12.37 -6.12 -3.22
C GLY A 79 -13.86 -5.95 -2.96
N HIS A 80 -14.57 -5.25 -3.84
CA HIS A 80 -16.04 -5.25 -3.89
C HIS A 80 -16.55 -6.46 -4.67
N GLU A 81 -17.77 -6.88 -4.36
CA GLU A 81 -18.46 -7.95 -5.09
C GLU A 81 -18.76 -7.55 -6.54
N ALA A 82 -18.94 -8.56 -7.40
CA ALA A 82 -19.40 -8.38 -8.78
C ALA A 82 -20.83 -7.82 -8.79
N LEU A 83 -21.13 -6.92 -9.73
CA LEU A 83 -22.44 -6.26 -9.80
C LEU A 83 -23.50 -7.14 -10.47
N ASP A 84 -23.10 -8.03 -11.38
CA ASP A 84 -24.04 -8.82 -12.17
C ASP A 84 -23.52 -10.21 -12.52
N GLU A 85 -24.41 -11.04 -13.06
CA GLU A 85 -24.10 -12.39 -13.52
C GLU A 85 -23.11 -12.40 -14.69
N GLY A 86 -23.04 -11.32 -15.48
CA GLY A 86 -22.07 -11.18 -16.57
C GLY A 86 -20.65 -11.10 -16.03
N GLU A 87 -20.39 -10.25 -15.05
CA GLU A 87 -19.10 -10.17 -14.40
C GLU A 87 -18.73 -11.47 -13.67
N LYS A 88 -19.70 -12.13 -13.03
CA LYS A 88 -19.46 -13.44 -12.40
C LYS A 88 -19.12 -14.51 -13.45
N SER A 89 -19.82 -14.52 -14.58
CA SER A 89 -19.73 -15.57 -15.60
C SER A 89 -18.58 -15.38 -16.58
N TYR A 90 -18.23 -14.14 -16.93
CA TYR A 90 -17.15 -13.84 -17.89
C TYR A 90 -15.80 -13.61 -17.21
N ALA A 91 -15.77 -13.32 -15.91
CA ALA A 91 -14.53 -13.28 -15.12
C ALA A 91 -14.18 -14.64 -14.48
N GLN A 92 -14.55 -15.76 -15.11
CA GLN A 92 -14.22 -17.12 -14.63
C GLN A 92 -12.72 -17.32 -14.39
N HIS A 93 -11.88 -16.68 -15.21
CA HIS A 93 -10.42 -16.68 -15.05
C HIS A 93 -9.88 -15.45 -14.31
N GLY A 94 -10.79 -14.66 -13.73
CA GLY A 94 -10.51 -13.37 -13.12
C GLY A 94 -10.10 -12.31 -14.13
N ILE A 95 -9.61 -11.19 -13.58
CA ILE A 95 -8.99 -10.12 -14.36
C ILE A 95 -7.50 -10.39 -14.36
N SER A 96 -6.85 -10.22 -15.51
CA SER A 96 -5.41 -10.42 -15.60
C SER A 96 -4.65 -9.51 -14.62
N ILE A 97 -3.62 -10.06 -13.98
CA ILE A 97 -2.81 -9.28 -13.03
C ILE A 97 -2.14 -8.09 -13.70
N SER A 98 -1.77 -8.20 -14.98
CA SER A 98 -1.18 -7.10 -15.75
C SER A 98 -2.15 -5.95 -15.98
N THR A 99 -3.44 -6.23 -16.22
CA THR A 99 -4.49 -5.21 -16.28
C THR A 99 -4.63 -4.48 -14.95
N LEU A 100 -4.69 -5.23 -13.84
CA LEU A 100 -4.79 -4.65 -12.50
C LEU A 100 -3.56 -3.81 -12.15
N PHE A 101 -2.37 -4.32 -12.46
CA PHE A 101 -1.10 -3.64 -12.29
C PHE A 101 -1.05 -2.33 -13.07
N THR A 102 -1.43 -2.35 -14.36
CA THR A 102 -1.47 -1.15 -15.21
C THR A 102 -2.39 -0.08 -14.62
N ALA A 103 -3.57 -0.47 -14.12
CA ALA A 103 -4.50 0.45 -13.47
C ALA A 103 -3.91 1.08 -12.19
N VAL A 104 -3.21 0.29 -11.36
CA VAL A 104 -2.54 0.79 -10.15
C VAL A 104 -1.37 1.70 -10.50
N CYS A 105 -0.56 1.37 -11.50
CA CYS A 105 0.56 2.20 -11.95
C CYS A 105 0.11 3.54 -12.57
N GLY A 106 -1.11 3.62 -13.08
CA GLY A 106 -1.68 4.88 -13.56
C GLY A 106 -2.05 5.87 -12.44
N LEU A 107 -2.05 5.44 -11.18
CA LEU A 107 -2.34 6.33 -10.04
C LEU A 107 -1.11 7.20 -9.75
N SER A 108 -1.31 8.52 -9.70
CA SER A 108 -0.25 9.48 -9.41
C SER A 108 -0.51 10.15 -8.06
N TYR A 109 0.53 10.16 -7.22
CA TYR A 109 0.55 10.83 -5.93
C TYR A 109 1.85 11.61 -5.80
N ASP A 110 1.77 12.82 -5.23
CA ASP A 110 2.96 13.53 -4.81
C ASP A 110 3.52 12.86 -3.54
N LEU A 111 4.68 12.22 -3.69
CA LEU A 111 5.41 11.54 -2.61
C LEU A 111 6.64 12.33 -2.16
N SER A 112 6.84 13.56 -2.64
CA SER A 112 8.05 14.37 -2.35
C SER A 112 8.25 14.63 -0.85
N GLY A 113 7.17 14.69 -0.08
CA GLY A 113 7.20 14.85 1.38
C GLY A 113 7.37 13.54 2.17
N ILE A 114 7.48 12.38 1.52
CA ILE A 114 7.54 11.07 2.17
C ILE A 114 8.96 10.52 2.06
N ARG A 115 9.57 10.26 3.23
CA ARG A 115 10.86 9.59 3.31
C ARG A 115 10.68 8.09 3.49
N SER A 116 11.33 7.28 2.65
CA SER A 116 11.31 5.83 2.82
C SER A 116 12.11 5.44 4.07
N PRO A 117 11.56 4.59 4.97
CA PRO A 117 12.33 4.07 6.10
C PRO A 117 13.47 3.13 5.67
N PHE A 118 13.49 2.70 4.40
CA PHE A 118 14.49 1.82 3.81
C PHE A 118 15.52 2.55 2.93
N GLU A 119 15.39 3.87 2.76
CA GLU A 119 16.26 4.68 1.89
C GLU A 119 17.75 4.54 2.23
N GLY A 120 18.08 4.36 3.51
CA GLY A 120 19.46 4.15 3.96
C GLY A 120 20.03 2.74 3.71
N GLN A 121 19.19 1.71 3.55
CA GLN A 121 19.66 0.36 3.25
C GLN A 121 20.11 0.22 1.80
N GLN A 122 19.42 0.90 0.89
CA GLN A 122 19.74 0.88 -0.54
C GLN A 122 21.11 1.51 -0.83
N LEU A 123 21.47 2.58 -0.12
CA LEU A 123 22.80 3.20 -0.17
C LEU A 123 23.88 2.27 0.38
N ASN A 124 23.64 1.60 1.51
CA ASN A 124 24.58 0.65 2.08
C ASN A 124 24.79 -0.61 1.21
N GLU A 125 23.74 -1.11 0.55
CA GLU A 125 23.85 -2.22 -0.41
C GLU A 125 24.62 -1.81 -1.66
N LEU A 126 24.36 -0.62 -2.20
CA LEU A 126 25.12 -0.06 -3.32
C LEU A 126 26.59 0.14 -2.94
N GLU A 127 26.89 0.70 -1.77
CA GLU A 127 28.26 0.84 -1.27
C GLU A 127 28.95 -0.51 -1.08
N ASN A 128 28.24 -1.53 -0.59
CA ASN A 128 28.78 -2.90 -0.46
C ASN A 128 29.08 -3.51 -1.82
N VAL A 129 28.14 -3.45 -2.77
CA VAL A 129 28.34 -3.96 -4.15
C VAL A 129 29.49 -3.23 -4.84
N VAL A 130 29.60 -1.93 -4.62
CA VAL A 130 30.67 -1.09 -5.18
C VAL A 130 32.02 -1.43 -4.55
N SER A 131 32.08 -1.65 -3.24
CA SER A 131 33.28 -2.11 -2.52
C SER A 131 33.73 -3.50 -2.97
N VAL A 132 32.79 -4.44 -3.09
CA VAL A 132 33.05 -5.83 -3.50
C VAL A 132 33.51 -5.90 -4.96
N ASN A 133 32.99 -5.03 -5.83
CA ASN A 133 33.32 -5.00 -7.25
C ASN A 133 34.40 -3.95 -7.63
N GLY A 134 35.00 -3.27 -6.65
CA GLY A 134 36.07 -2.28 -6.88
C GLY A 134 35.65 -1.06 -7.71
N LEU A 135 34.37 -0.71 -7.73
CA LEU A 135 33.83 0.44 -8.46
C LEU A 135 33.86 1.70 -7.57
N ARG A 136 33.55 2.87 -8.11
CA ARG A 136 33.46 4.13 -7.33
C ARG A 136 32.06 4.73 -7.49
N VAL A 137 31.37 5.05 -6.39
CA VAL A 137 30.13 5.85 -6.43
C VAL A 137 30.52 7.29 -6.74
N ILE A 138 29.99 7.83 -7.84
CA ILE A 138 30.15 9.25 -8.19
C ILE A 138 29.01 10.00 -7.50
N LYS A 139 29.36 10.96 -6.64
CA LYS A 139 28.42 11.86 -5.95
C LYS A 139 27.90 12.94 -6.88
#